data_AF-A0A084QWZ4-F1
#
_entry.id   AF-A0A084QWZ4-F1
#
_cell.length_a   1.000
_cell.length_b   1.000
_cell.length_c   1.000
_cell.angle_alpha   90.00
_cell.angle_beta   90.00
_cell.angle_gamma   90.00
#
_symmetry.space_group_name_H-M   'P 1'
#
loop_
_entity.id
_entity.type
_entity.pdbx_description
1 polymer ?
#
loop_
_entity_poly.entity_id
_entity_poly.type
_entity_poly.pdbx_seq_one_letter_code
_entity_poly.pdbx_strand_id
1 'polypeptide(L)'
;MPIWTTGGAKPGFSLPLMVHESGYSSAKQYEALLFHHHWAVPYFSPDHNPEGRLSVWTEHFLATLFDHDKSKYAQEAQAGAHYASTFMLAAEFNEKLGMTLRSYFIPRKLGQNKGLITLLLWKGLLAQFQALNPARGRVYSFLENNSLGKEMVPITPPDFPENEDVPRTRNYRPAAQSNFVEIPELISGYIYYFDVAPNSKRPDVMIYIPTRHIGPDDLSVTQGLVHRLQAHGRSEHCDNYLNLLEGLAEHRRLDEGKGLQTYIGLMVKKNGDLDITSCLGAEAFDPARAGGAKKLAGSRRAAVGFADYRSVLM
;
A
#
# COMPACT_ATOMS: atom_id res chain seq x y z
N MET A 1 -3.45 -1.92 -3.86
CA MET A 1 -2.23 -1.32 -3.31
C MET A 1 -2.01 -1.47 -1.81
N PRO A 2 -2.17 -2.59 -1.08
CA PRO A 2 -1.83 -2.60 0.35
C PRO A 2 -0.31 -2.39 0.51
N ILE A 3 0.04 -1.27 1.11
CA ILE A 3 1.40 -0.91 1.49
C ILE A 3 1.64 -1.53 2.86
N TRP A 4 2.52 -2.51 2.95
CA TRP A 4 2.96 -3.08 4.22
C TRP A 4 4.36 -2.58 4.53
N THR A 5 4.52 -1.93 5.68
CA THR A 5 5.84 -1.67 6.27
C THR A 5 5.91 -2.42 7.58
N THR A 6 6.68 -3.51 7.61
CA THR A 6 7.03 -4.22 8.85
C THR A 6 8.46 -3.83 9.23
N GLY A 7 8.62 -2.58 9.67
CA GLY A 7 9.76 -2.26 10.54
C GLY A 7 9.66 -3.12 11.80
N GLY A 8 10.79 -3.54 12.36
CA GLY A 8 10.83 -4.57 13.41
C GLY A 8 10.12 -4.23 14.73
N ALA A 9 8.96 -4.85 14.97
CA ALA A 9 8.49 -5.32 16.27
C ALA A 9 7.27 -6.25 16.07
N LYS A 10 7.38 -7.52 16.48
CA LYS A 10 6.37 -8.61 16.39
C LYS A 10 5.49 -8.62 15.12
N PRO A 11 6.07 -8.84 13.92
CA PRO A 11 5.32 -9.06 12.67
C PRO A 11 4.46 -10.34 12.64
N GLY A 12 4.59 -11.23 13.64
CA GLY A 12 4.13 -12.62 13.55
C GLY A 12 2.62 -12.88 13.62
N PHE A 13 1.77 -11.89 13.93
CA PHE A 13 0.31 -12.14 14.14
C PHE A 13 -0.60 -11.59 13.04
N SER A 14 -0.18 -10.55 12.31
CA SER A 14 -1.06 -9.91 11.32
C SER A 14 -1.26 -10.77 10.07
N LEU A 15 -0.19 -11.33 9.50
CA LEU A 15 -0.29 -12.15 8.29
C LEU A 15 -1.12 -13.43 8.50
N PRO A 16 -0.93 -14.24 9.58
CA PRO A 16 -1.80 -15.39 9.85
C PRO A 16 -3.28 -15.03 9.95
N LEU A 17 -3.61 -13.94 10.68
CA LEU A 17 -4.98 -13.48 10.83
C LEU A 17 -5.57 -13.08 9.47
N MET A 18 -4.81 -12.34 8.66
CA MET A 18 -5.27 -11.91 7.34
C MET A 18 -5.57 -13.07 6.41
N VAL A 19 -4.68 -14.06 6.31
CA VAL A 19 -4.92 -15.21 5.43
C VAL A 19 -6.06 -16.09 5.95
N HIS A 20 -6.25 -16.16 7.27
CA HIS A 20 -7.37 -16.86 7.88
C HIS A 20 -8.72 -16.20 7.57
N GLU A 21 -8.87 -14.91 7.91
CA GLU A 21 -10.14 -14.17 7.72
C GLU A 21 -10.48 -13.99 6.23
N SER A 22 -9.46 -13.98 5.36
CA SER A 22 -9.66 -13.97 3.91
C SER A 22 -10.08 -15.33 3.31
N GLY A 23 -10.18 -16.38 4.13
CA GLY A 23 -10.70 -17.69 3.73
C GLY A 23 -9.71 -18.56 2.94
N TYR A 24 -8.42 -18.31 3.04
CA TYR A 24 -7.40 -19.14 2.36
C TYR A 24 -7.40 -20.58 2.90
N SER A 25 -7.15 -21.56 2.04
CA SER A 25 -6.96 -22.94 2.49
C SER A 25 -5.75 -23.07 3.42
N SER A 26 -5.73 -24.07 4.30
CA SER A 26 -4.62 -24.27 5.24
C SER A 26 -3.27 -24.40 4.51
N ALA A 27 -3.23 -25.10 3.37
CA ALA A 27 -2.03 -25.21 2.54
C ALA A 27 -1.52 -23.83 2.08
N LYS A 28 -2.43 -22.94 1.63
CA LYS A 28 -2.05 -21.59 1.19
C LYS A 28 -1.67 -20.67 2.35
N GLN A 29 -2.27 -20.86 3.53
CA GLN A 29 -1.83 -20.19 4.75
C GLN A 29 -0.38 -20.56 5.09
N TYR A 30 -0.02 -21.86 5.06
CA TYR A 30 1.36 -22.29 5.26
C TYR A 30 2.31 -21.76 4.20
N GLU A 31 1.92 -21.77 2.91
CA GLU A 31 2.73 -21.20 1.83
C GLU A 31 3.08 -19.72 2.08
N ALA A 32 2.08 -18.90 2.44
CA ALA A 32 2.29 -17.49 2.73
C ALA A 32 3.19 -17.26 3.95
N LEU A 33 3.01 -18.04 5.01
CA LEU A 33 3.81 -17.94 6.24
C LEU A 33 5.25 -18.41 6.03
N LEU A 34 5.47 -19.50 5.31
CA LEU A 34 6.80 -19.99 4.97
C LEU A 34 7.53 -19.02 4.03
N PHE A 35 6.83 -18.45 3.04
CA PHE A 35 7.41 -17.39 2.21
C PHE A 35 7.83 -16.19 3.07
N HIS A 36 6.96 -15.71 3.96
CA HIS A 36 7.29 -14.60 4.84
C HIS A 36 8.51 -14.93 5.72
N HIS A 37 8.56 -16.12 6.32
CA HIS A 37 9.63 -16.53 7.23
C HIS A 37 10.97 -16.75 6.52
N HIS A 38 10.99 -17.44 5.39
CA HIS A 38 12.24 -17.83 4.72
C HIS A 38 12.73 -16.80 3.70
N TRP A 39 11.83 -16.01 3.14
CA TRP A 39 12.18 -15.02 2.12
C TRP A 39 12.06 -13.62 2.71
N ALA A 40 10.87 -13.19 3.14
CA ALA A 40 10.70 -11.79 3.53
C ALA A 40 11.56 -11.38 4.75
N VAL A 41 11.51 -12.12 5.86
CA VAL A 41 12.19 -11.76 7.13
C VAL A 41 13.71 -11.63 6.98
N PRO A 42 14.43 -12.58 6.34
CA PRO A 42 15.87 -12.45 6.15
C PRO A 42 16.28 -11.23 5.33
N TYR A 43 15.49 -10.84 4.30
CA TYR A 43 15.78 -9.65 3.50
C TYR A 43 15.52 -8.32 4.22
N PHE A 44 14.80 -8.33 5.35
CA PHE A 44 14.68 -7.18 6.24
C PHE A 44 15.78 -7.12 7.31
N SER A 45 16.67 -8.13 7.35
CA SER A 45 17.86 -8.12 8.21
C SER A 45 19.01 -7.40 7.48
N PRO A 46 19.81 -6.55 8.18
CA PRO A 46 20.89 -5.78 7.57
C PRO A 46 22.01 -6.60 6.89
N ASP A 47 22.06 -7.93 7.09
CA ASP A 47 23.20 -8.78 6.73
C ASP A 47 23.01 -9.65 5.48
N HIS A 48 21.93 -9.48 4.71
CA HIS A 48 21.66 -10.36 3.55
C HIS A 48 21.91 -9.71 2.20
N ASN A 49 22.71 -10.37 1.35
CA ASN A 49 22.97 -9.99 -0.04
C ASN A 49 22.25 -10.99 -0.97
N PRO A 50 21.29 -10.57 -1.82
CA PRO A 50 20.55 -11.50 -2.67
C PRO A 50 21.40 -11.96 -3.87
N GLU A 51 21.49 -13.28 -4.07
CA GLU A 51 21.93 -13.90 -5.35
C GLU A 51 20.79 -14.05 -6.38
N GLY A 52 19.65 -13.37 -6.16
CA GLY A 52 18.49 -13.43 -7.06
C GLY A 52 18.66 -12.56 -8.31
N ARG A 53 18.55 -13.16 -9.50
CA ARG A 53 18.44 -12.41 -10.76
C ARG A 53 17.12 -11.64 -10.79
N LEU A 54 17.21 -10.31 -10.91
CA LEU A 54 16.06 -9.45 -11.13
C LEU A 54 15.53 -9.64 -12.55
N SER A 55 14.28 -9.23 -12.79
CA SER A 55 13.76 -9.22 -14.16
C SER A 55 14.49 -8.15 -15.00
N VAL A 56 14.62 -8.36 -16.30
CA VAL A 56 15.19 -7.36 -17.22
C VAL A 56 14.49 -6.00 -17.16
N TRP A 57 13.19 -5.98 -16.83
CA TRP A 57 12.44 -4.75 -16.58
C TRP A 57 12.91 -4.07 -15.30
N THR A 58 13.05 -4.84 -14.22
CA THR A 58 13.49 -4.32 -12.92
C THR A 58 14.90 -3.74 -13.01
N GLU A 59 15.82 -4.45 -13.65
CA GLU A 59 17.19 -3.96 -13.88
C GLU A 59 17.19 -2.65 -14.67
N HIS A 60 16.37 -2.58 -15.73
CA HIS A 60 16.24 -1.36 -16.54
C HIS A 60 15.67 -0.16 -15.77
N PHE A 61 14.61 -0.39 -15.00
CA PHE A 61 14.02 0.65 -14.15
C PHE A 61 15.03 1.13 -13.11
N LEU A 62 15.73 0.21 -12.43
CA LEU A 62 16.77 0.57 -11.47
C LEU A 62 17.91 1.36 -12.12
N ALA A 63 18.34 0.95 -13.31
CA ALA A 63 19.40 1.63 -14.05
C ALA A 63 19.01 3.05 -14.47
N THR A 64 17.75 3.27 -14.85
CA THR A 64 17.30 4.52 -15.48
C THR A 64 16.74 5.54 -14.47
N LEU A 65 16.02 5.05 -13.45
CA LEU A 65 15.27 5.87 -12.50
C LEU A 65 16.11 6.35 -11.31
N PHE A 66 17.31 5.78 -11.12
CA PHE A 66 18.19 6.08 -9.99
C PHE A 66 19.60 6.37 -10.47
N ASP A 67 20.27 7.25 -9.74
CA ASP A 67 21.72 7.39 -9.87
C ASP A 67 22.39 6.27 -9.04
N HIS A 68 23.56 5.81 -9.48
CA HIS A 68 24.24 4.67 -8.83
C HIS A 68 25.33 5.13 -7.85
N ASP A 69 25.53 6.44 -7.72
CA ASP A 69 26.51 7.05 -6.82
C ASP A 69 25.92 7.22 -5.41
N LYS A 70 26.01 6.15 -4.61
CA LYS A 70 25.55 6.12 -3.22
C LYS A 70 26.19 7.20 -2.34
N SER A 71 27.40 7.65 -2.67
CA SER A 71 28.11 8.66 -1.88
C SER A 71 27.41 10.02 -1.95
N LYS A 72 26.83 10.36 -3.11
CA LYS A 72 26.09 11.62 -3.29
C LYS A 72 24.73 11.60 -2.61
N TYR A 73 24.06 10.45 -2.57
CA TYR A 73 22.87 10.29 -1.72
C TYR A 73 23.24 10.43 -0.24
N ALA A 74 24.35 9.87 0.22
CA ALA A 74 24.77 10.06 1.60
C ALA A 74 25.03 11.55 1.94
N GLN A 75 25.61 12.31 1.00
CA GLN A 75 25.85 13.75 1.15
C GLN A 75 24.55 14.56 1.22
N GLU A 76 23.60 14.32 0.31
CA GLU A 76 22.28 14.97 0.36
C GLU A 76 21.57 14.65 1.70
N ALA A 77 21.71 13.42 2.23
CA ALA A 77 21.11 13.02 3.52
C ALA A 77 21.72 13.82 4.67
N GLN A 78 23.05 13.92 4.69
CA GLN A 78 23.80 14.70 5.67
C GLN A 78 23.44 16.20 5.58
N ALA A 79 23.09 16.68 4.40
CA ALA A 79 22.60 18.04 4.17
C ALA A 79 21.12 18.23 4.58
N GLY A 80 20.48 17.22 5.16
CA GLY A 80 19.10 17.29 5.64
C GLY A 80 18.04 16.89 4.62
N ALA A 81 18.42 16.30 3.49
CA ALA A 81 17.45 15.66 2.60
C ALA A 81 16.88 14.43 3.30
N HIS A 82 15.55 14.38 3.40
CA HIS A 82 14.82 13.23 3.89
C HIS A 82 14.49 12.31 2.69
N TYR A 83 14.64 10.99 2.87
CA TYR A 83 14.35 9.98 1.84
C TYR A 83 13.31 8.93 2.23
N ALA A 84 12.29 8.81 1.41
CA ALA A 84 11.33 7.72 1.41
C ALA A 84 11.88 6.48 0.69
N SER A 85 11.16 5.36 0.82
CA SER A 85 11.47 4.11 0.12
C SER A 85 11.48 4.32 -1.41
N THR A 86 12.56 3.93 -2.07
CA THR A 86 12.77 4.13 -3.52
C THR A 86 12.32 2.94 -4.36
N PHE A 87 12.35 1.74 -3.78
CA PHE A 87 11.96 0.49 -4.41
C PHE A 87 11.24 -0.38 -3.39
N MET A 88 10.10 -0.95 -3.78
CA MET A 88 9.33 -1.86 -2.92
C MET A 88 8.95 -3.12 -3.71
N LEU A 89 8.98 -4.26 -3.02
CA LEU A 89 8.45 -5.52 -3.52
C LEU A 89 7.17 -5.87 -2.76
N ALA A 90 6.16 -6.31 -3.49
CA ALA A 90 4.94 -6.88 -2.90
C ALA A 90 4.75 -8.31 -3.41
N ALA A 91 4.48 -9.23 -2.48
CA ALA A 91 3.99 -10.56 -2.80
C ALA A 91 2.46 -10.54 -2.81
N GLU A 92 1.86 -11.03 -3.89
CA GLU A 92 0.41 -11.28 -3.96
C GLU A 92 0.18 -12.78 -3.88
N PHE A 93 -0.63 -13.21 -2.91
CA PHE A 93 -1.07 -14.58 -2.80
C PHE A 93 -2.42 -14.73 -3.50
N ASN A 94 -2.56 -15.72 -4.35
CA ASN A 94 -3.83 -16.05 -4.99
C ASN A 94 -4.08 -17.56 -4.87
N GLU A 95 -5.30 -17.93 -4.45
CA GLU A 95 -5.68 -19.34 -4.26
C GLU A 95 -5.51 -20.16 -5.55
N LYS A 96 -5.82 -19.57 -6.71
CA LYS A 96 -5.83 -20.25 -8.01
C LYS A 96 -4.55 -20.04 -8.82
N LEU A 97 -3.98 -18.84 -8.75
CA LEU A 97 -2.84 -18.43 -9.59
C LEU A 97 -1.48 -18.57 -8.89
N GLY A 98 -1.47 -18.95 -7.60
CA GLY A 98 -0.25 -19.03 -6.82
C GLY A 98 0.26 -17.65 -6.38
N MET A 99 1.54 -17.58 -6.04
CA MET A 99 2.19 -16.33 -5.63
C MET A 99 2.74 -15.56 -6.84
N THR A 100 2.49 -14.26 -6.88
CA THR A 100 3.11 -13.34 -7.83
C THR A 100 3.89 -12.25 -7.09
N LEU A 101 4.89 -11.66 -7.77
CA LEU A 101 5.65 -10.53 -7.24
C LEU A 101 5.36 -9.29 -8.06
N ARG A 102 5.16 -8.16 -7.38
CA ARG A 102 5.09 -6.83 -7.99
C ARG A 102 6.23 -5.95 -7.48
N SER A 103 6.79 -5.17 -8.40
CA SER A 103 7.81 -4.18 -8.10
C SER A 103 7.24 -2.78 -8.23
N TYR A 104 7.49 -1.94 -7.22
CA TYR A 104 7.13 -0.53 -7.22
C TYR A 104 8.40 0.30 -7.19
N PHE A 105 8.41 1.35 -8.00
CA PHE A 105 9.52 2.29 -8.08
C PHE A 105 8.98 3.67 -7.75
N ILE A 106 9.65 4.35 -6.82
CA ILE A 106 9.51 5.78 -6.59
C ILE A 106 10.79 6.42 -7.15
N PRO A 107 10.74 6.92 -8.40
CA PRO A 107 11.93 7.41 -9.10
C PRO A 107 12.68 8.49 -8.32
N ARG A 108 14.01 8.40 -8.28
CA ARG A 108 14.83 9.37 -7.56
C ARG A 108 16.19 9.56 -8.22
N LYS A 109 16.44 10.76 -8.72
CA LYS A 109 17.75 11.25 -9.18
C LYS A 109 18.33 12.30 -8.24
N LEU A 110 19.65 12.45 -8.28
CA LEU A 110 20.40 13.46 -7.56
C LEU A 110 19.99 14.86 -8.02
N GLY A 111 19.88 15.80 -7.07
CA GLY A 111 19.44 17.16 -7.34
C GLY A 111 17.95 17.29 -7.74
N GLN A 112 17.20 16.20 -7.78
CA GLN A 112 15.76 16.25 -8.03
C GLN A 112 15.06 16.87 -6.81
N ASN A 113 14.20 17.86 -7.01
CA ASN A 113 13.40 18.40 -5.92
C ASN A 113 12.03 17.69 -5.92
N LYS A 114 11.56 17.26 -4.73
CA LYS A 114 10.23 16.63 -4.51
C LYS A 114 9.95 15.27 -5.19
N GLY A 115 10.97 14.49 -5.59
CA GLY A 115 10.80 13.07 -5.93
C GLY A 115 10.02 12.74 -7.22
N LEU A 116 9.72 13.72 -8.08
CA LEU A 116 8.99 13.47 -9.34
C LEU A 116 9.86 13.52 -10.58
N ILE A 117 9.81 12.46 -11.39
CA ILE A 117 10.40 12.47 -12.73
C ILE A 117 9.37 12.95 -13.76
N THR A 118 9.84 13.55 -14.85
CA THR A 118 8.97 14.14 -15.87
C THR A 118 8.23 13.08 -16.69
N LEU A 119 7.07 13.45 -17.24
CA LEU A 119 6.35 12.60 -18.19
C LEU A 119 7.22 12.24 -19.41
N LEU A 120 8.11 13.14 -19.83
CA LEU A 120 9.08 12.90 -20.89
C LEU A 120 10.04 11.75 -20.54
N LEU A 121 10.54 11.70 -19.30
CA LEU A 121 11.41 10.61 -18.85
C LEU A 121 10.64 9.28 -18.82
N TRP A 122 9.39 9.28 -18.33
CA TRP A 122 8.53 8.09 -18.35
C TRP A 122 8.29 7.58 -19.78
N LYS A 123 8.01 8.48 -20.74
CA LYS A 123 7.82 8.15 -22.16
C LYS A 123 9.06 7.50 -22.76
N GLY A 124 10.22 8.13 -22.57
CA GLY A 124 11.49 7.63 -23.09
C GLY A 124 11.84 6.25 -22.53
N LEU A 125 11.65 6.07 -21.22
CA LEU A 125 11.91 4.80 -20.55
C LEU A 125 11.02 3.67 -21.07
N LEU A 126 9.70 3.87 -21.10
CA LEU A 126 8.74 2.82 -21.46
C LEU A 126 8.75 2.49 -22.97
N ALA A 127 9.16 3.43 -23.81
CA ALA A 127 9.28 3.22 -25.26
C ALA A 127 10.35 2.18 -25.63
N GLN A 128 11.39 2.02 -24.81
CA GLN A 128 12.48 1.07 -25.07
C GLN A 128 12.03 -0.39 -25.01
N PHE A 129 11.05 -0.71 -24.14
CA PHE A 129 10.54 -2.07 -23.98
C PHE A 129 9.29 -2.34 -24.80
N GLN A 130 8.47 -1.30 -24.97
CA GLN A 130 7.26 -1.41 -25.73
C GLN A 130 7.01 -0.09 -26.44
N ALA A 131 7.51 0.05 -27.66
CA ALA A 131 7.39 1.30 -28.43
C ALA A 131 5.92 1.73 -28.60
N LEU A 132 5.03 0.77 -28.86
CA LEU A 132 3.60 1.02 -29.08
C LEU A 132 2.76 0.29 -28.01
N ASN A 133 2.03 1.08 -27.21
CA ASN A 133 0.99 0.59 -26.32
C ASN A 133 -0.23 1.54 -26.41
N PRO A 134 -1.37 1.09 -26.97
CA PRO A 134 -2.54 1.95 -27.16
C PRO A 134 -3.14 2.46 -25.85
N ALA A 135 -3.16 1.64 -24.78
CA ALA A 135 -3.61 2.08 -23.45
C ALA A 135 -2.71 3.19 -22.91
N ARG A 136 -1.39 3.03 -23.01
CA ARG A 136 -0.43 4.06 -22.60
C ARG A 136 -0.58 5.36 -23.39
N GLY A 137 -0.79 5.26 -24.70
CA GLY A 137 -1.04 6.42 -25.56
C GLY A 137 -2.27 7.23 -25.12
N ARG A 138 -3.33 6.55 -24.65
CA ARG A 138 -4.52 7.22 -24.08
C ARG A 138 -4.21 7.93 -22.78
N VAL A 139 -3.44 7.32 -21.88
CA VAL A 139 -3.01 7.98 -20.62
C VAL A 139 -2.22 9.25 -20.95
N TYR A 140 -1.25 9.18 -21.85
CA TYR A 140 -0.47 10.35 -22.26
C TYR A 140 -1.34 11.44 -22.88
N SER A 141 -2.22 11.08 -23.81
CA SER A 141 -3.15 12.05 -24.40
C SER A 141 -4.05 12.69 -23.36
N PHE A 142 -4.48 11.95 -22.33
CA PHE A 142 -5.29 12.51 -21.25
C PHE A 142 -4.46 13.50 -20.42
N LEU A 143 -3.28 13.11 -19.93
CA LEU A 143 -2.42 13.98 -19.12
C LEU A 143 -1.97 15.25 -19.87
N GLU A 144 -1.81 15.18 -21.19
CA GLU A 144 -1.28 16.30 -21.99
C GLU A 144 -2.36 17.20 -22.59
N ASN A 145 -3.54 16.66 -22.91
CA ASN A 145 -4.54 17.38 -23.70
C ASN A 145 -5.85 17.63 -22.96
N ASN A 146 -6.11 16.97 -21.83
CA ASN A 146 -7.31 17.19 -21.02
C ASN A 146 -7.04 18.21 -19.90
N SER A 147 -8.01 19.07 -19.58
CA SER A 147 -7.87 20.06 -18.49
C SER A 147 -7.66 19.39 -17.12
N LEU A 148 -8.47 18.39 -16.78
CA LEU A 148 -8.32 17.62 -15.54
C LEU A 148 -7.03 16.80 -15.55
N GLY A 149 -6.67 16.22 -16.70
CA GLY A 149 -5.41 15.49 -16.85
C GLY A 149 -4.18 16.36 -16.61
N LYS A 150 -4.22 17.65 -16.95
CA LYS A 150 -3.14 18.61 -16.66
C LYS A 150 -3.09 19.01 -15.20
N GLU A 151 -4.23 19.00 -14.51
CA GLU A 151 -4.32 19.20 -13.05
C GLU A 151 -3.88 17.97 -12.26
N MET A 152 -3.87 16.78 -12.89
CA MET A 152 -3.23 15.58 -12.36
C MET A 152 -1.71 15.71 -12.46
N VAL A 153 -1.18 16.69 -11.73
CA VAL A 153 0.23 16.73 -11.39
C VAL A 153 0.50 15.66 -10.32
N PRO A 154 1.62 14.93 -10.42
CA PRO A 154 1.94 13.96 -9.39
C PRO A 154 2.18 14.57 -7.98
N ILE A 155 2.16 15.91 -7.82
CA ILE A 155 2.05 16.67 -6.55
C ILE A 155 1.31 18.01 -6.81
N THR A 156 0.37 18.39 -5.94
CA THR A 156 -0.34 19.68 -5.95
C THR A 156 0.58 20.85 -5.58
N PRO A 157 0.46 22.04 -6.20
CA PRO A 157 1.21 23.24 -5.77
C PRO A 157 0.87 23.67 -4.33
N PRO A 158 1.80 24.30 -3.58
CA PRO A 158 1.56 24.78 -2.21
C PRO A 158 0.43 25.83 -2.09
N ASP A 159 0.07 26.47 -3.20
CA ASP A 159 -0.85 27.58 -3.35
C ASP A 159 -2.18 27.18 -4.05
N PHE A 160 -2.49 25.88 -4.11
CA PHE A 160 -3.74 25.40 -4.70
C PHE A 160 -4.96 25.89 -3.87
N PRO A 161 -5.96 26.53 -4.49
CA PRO A 161 -7.08 27.13 -3.77
C PRO A 161 -7.91 26.08 -3.03
N GLU A 162 -8.03 26.25 -1.72
CA GLU A 162 -8.62 25.30 -0.75
C GLU A 162 -10.14 25.07 -0.88
N ASN A 163 -10.80 25.61 -1.91
CA ASN A 163 -12.23 25.90 -1.83
C ASN A 163 -13.19 24.87 -2.43
N GLU A 164 -12.76 23.77 -3.07
CA GLU A 164 -13.66 22.67 -3.47
C GLU A 164 -12.95 21.28 -3.49
N ASP A 165 -13.04 20.51 -2.38
CA ASP A 165 -13.33 19.04 -2.27
C ASP A 165 -13.04 18.46 -0.85
N VAL A 166 -13.71 17.35 -0.51
CA VAL A 166 -13.83 16.58 0.77
C VAL A 166 -13.21 17.19 2.05
N PRO A 167 -14.02 17.45 3.11
CA PRO A 167 -13.53 18.04 4.36
C PRO A 167 -12.37 17.25 4.99
N ARG A 168 -11.19 17.87 5.08
CA ARG A 168 -10.07 17.36 5.87
C ARG A 168 -10.48 17.39 7.35
N THR A 169 -10.41 16.24 8.03
CA THR A 169 -10.61 16.23 9.49
C THR A 169 -9.42 16.91 10.18
N ARG A 170 -9.69 17.96 10.97
CA ARG A 170 -8.67 18.83 11.61
C ARG A 170 -7.83 18.14 12.71
N ASN A 171 -8.19 16.93 13.12
CA ASN A 171 -7.57 16.24 14.26
C ASN A 171 -6.73 15.04 13.80
N TYR A 172 -5.53 15.36 13.29
CA TYR A 172 -4.53 14.37 12.88
C TYR A 172 -3.77 13.82 14.11
N ARG A 173 -3.61 12.49 14.21
CA ARG A 173 -2.77 11.89 15.27
C ARG A 173 -1.27 12.11 14.93
N PRO A 174 -0.42 12.55 15.88
CA PRO A 174 1.00 12.83 15.64
C PRO A 174 1.81 11.64 15.10
N ALA A 175 1.42 10.40 15.42
CA ALA A 175 2.14 9.19 15.00
C ALA A 175 2.14 8.97 13.47
N ALA A 176 1.13 9.49 12.75
CA ALA A 176 1.14 9.46 11.30
C ALA A 176 2.09 10.52 10.72
N GLN A 177 2.28 11.65 11.41
CA GLN A 177 3.20 12.73 11.03
C GLN A 177 4.65 12.27 11.08
N SER A 178 4.99 11.51 12.12
CA SER A 178 6.36 11.00 12.34
C SER A 178 6.73 9.82 11.44
N ASN A 179 5.74 9.06 10.94
CA ASN A 179 5.98 7.87 10.12
C ASN A 179 5.95 8.16 8.60
N PHE A 180 5.35 9.28 8.19
CA PHE A 180 5.22 9.70 6.78
C PHE A 180 5.65 11.16 6.60
N VAL A 181 6.78 11.53 7.24
CA VAL A 181 7.34 12.89 7.32
C VAL A 181 7.48 13.57 5.96
N GLU A 182 7.60 12.79 4.88
CA GLU A 182 8.10 13.33 3.63
C GLU A 182 7.09 13.83 2.63
N ILE A 183 5.80 13.50 2.72
CA ILE A 183 4.88 14.03 1.72
C ILE A 183 3.47 14.21 2.29
N PRO A 184 3.22 15.25 3.11
CA PRO A 184 1.87 15.70 3.42
C PRO A 184 0.96 15.74 2.17
N GLU A 185 1.55 15.97 0.99
CA GLU A 185 0.90 16.09 -0.30
C GLU A 185 0.51 14.73 -0.94
N LEU A 186 1.28 13.65 -0.76
CA LEU A 186 0.95 12.30 -1.30
C LEU A 186 -0.14 11.60 -0.46
N ILE A 187 -0.41 12.17 0.70
CA ILE A 187 -1.49 11.77 1.61
C ILE A 187 -2.65 12.79 1.54
N SER A 188 -2.52 13.85 0.72
CA SER A 188 -3.57 14.85 0.47
C SER A 188 -4.17 14.68 -0.93
N GLY A 189 -5.50 14.58 -1.02
CA GLY A 189 -6.20 14.34 -2.28
C GLY A 189 -6.34 12.86 -2.64
N TYR A 190 -6.84 12.57 -3.84
CA TYR A 190 -7.02 11.21 -4.33
C TYR A 190 -5.82 10.77 -5.17
N ILE A 191 -5.36 9.54 -4.98
CA ILE A 191 -4.30 8.97 -5.82
C ILE A 191 -4.95 8.16 -6.94
N TYR A 192 -4.59 8.44 -8.18
CA TYR A 192 -5.06 7.68 -9.34
C TYR A 192 -3.94 6.80 -9.88
N TYR A 193 -4.29 5.54 -10.13
CA TYR A 193 -3.41 4.53 -10.71
C TYR A 193 -3.98 4.07 -12.04
N PHE A 194 -3.14 4.10 -13.08
CA PHE A 194 -3.47 3.58 -14.40
C PHE A 194 -2.77 2.24 -14.61
N ASP A 195 -3.55 1.16 -14.71
CA ASP A 195 -3.05 -0.15 -15.09
C ASP A 195 -2.89 -0.22 -16.61
N VAL A 196 -1.66 -0.40 -17.07
CA VAL A 196 -1.32 -0.44 -18.50
C VAL A 196 -0.70 -1.80 -18.81
N ALA A 197 -1.56 -2.80 -18.98
CA ALA A 197 -1.13 -4.11 -19.45
C ALA A 197 -0.58 -4.04 -20.90
N PRO A 198 0.42 -4.88 -21.27
CA PRO A 198 1.10 -4.80 -22.57
C PRO A 198 0.15 -4.81 -23.78
N ASN A 199 -0.89 -5.64 -23.76
CA ASN A 199 -1.79 -5.81 -24.90
C ASN A 199 -3.12 -5.05 -24.73
N SER A 200 -3.23 -4.18 -23.72
CA SER A 200 -4.49 -3.49 -23.47
C SER A 200 -4.72 -2.33 -24.44
N LYS A 201 -5.99 -2.16 -24.84
CA LYS A 201 -6.43 -1.01 -25.66
C LYS A 201 -6.88 0.20 -24.82
N ARG A 202 -7.15 -0.02 -23.53
CA ARG A 202 -7.59 0.99 -22.56
C ARG A 202 -6.92 0.72 -21.20
N PRO A 203 -6.46 1.75 -20.49
CA PRO A 203 -5.99 1.55 -19.12
C PRO A 203 -7.18 1.21 -18.22
N ASP A 204 -6.96 0.33 -17.24
CA ASP A 204 -7.88 0.23 -16.11
C ASP A 204 -7.49 1.32 -15.09
N VAL A 205 -8.48 1.93 -14.44
CA VAL A 205 -8.25 3.07 -13.52
C VAL A 205 -8.66 2.68 -12.13
N MET A 206 -7.73 2.83 -11.18
CA MET A 206 -7.98 2.65 -9.76
C MET A 206 -7.78 3.98 -9.04
N ILE A 207 -8.74 4.32 -8.18
CA ILE A 207 -8.64 5.45 -7.25
C ILE A 207 -8.28 4.91 -5.87
N TYR A 208 -7.32 5.55 -5.18
CA TYR A 208 -7.06 5.32 -3.77
C TYR A 208 -7.55 6.50 -2.96
N ILE A 209 -8.40 6.18 -1.99
CA ILE A 209 -9.00 7.10 -1.06
C ILE A 209 -8.18 7.05 0.23
N PRO A 210 -7.50 8.15 0.65
CA PRO A 210 -6.67 8.17 1.84
C PRO A 210 -7.53 8.20 3.11
N THR A 211 -7.88 7.03 3.63
CA THR A 211 -8.78 6.91 4.77
C THR A 211 -8.24 7.52 6.05
N ARG A 212 -6.91 7.71 6.18
CA ARG A 212 -6.33 8.46 7.30
C ARG A 212 -6.85 9.90 7.43
N HIS A 213 -7.30 10.51 6.34
CA HIS A 213 -7.75 11.91 6.33
C HIS A 213 -9.27 12.07 6.25
N ILE A 214 -9.98 10.99 5.95
CA ILE A 214 -11.43 10.97 5.70
C ILE A 214 -12.13 10.18 6.80
N GLY A 215 -13.39 10.51 7.09
CA GLY A 215 -14.17 9.90 8.17
C GLY A 215 -13.69 10.32 9.56
N PRO A 216 -14.40 9.97 10.64
CA PRO A 216 -13.97 10.29 12.01
C PRO A 216 -12.99 9.26 12.59
N ASP A 217 -13.19 7.97 12.32
CA ASP A 217 -12.47 6.85 12.94
C ASP A 217 -12.50 5.60 12.03
N ASP A 218 -11.73 4.55 12.36
CA ASP A 218 -11.67 3.33 11.55
C ASP A 218 -13.01 2.58 11.53
N LEU A 219 -13.82 2.64 12.60
CA LEU A 219 -15.13 1.97 12.66
C LEU A 219 -16.10 2.58 11.65
N SER A 220 -16.21 3.90 11.63
CA SER A 220 -17.12 4.65 10.75
C SER A 220 -16.76 4.45 9.27
N VAL A 221 -15.47 4.45 8.94
CA VAL A 221 -14.98 4.13 7.58
C VAL A 221 -15.34 2.70 7.20
N THR A 222 -15.12 1.75 8.11
CA THR A 222 -15.43 0.33 7.90
C THR A 222 -16.93 0.09 7.71
N GLN A 223 -17.78 0.69 8.54
CA GLN A 223 -19.23 0.57 8.45
C GLN A 223 -19.76 1.14 7.14
N GLY A 224 -19.22 2.30 6.70
CA GLY A 224 -19.57 2.87 5.40
C GLY A 224 -19.22 1.93 4.23
N LEU A 225 -18.05 1.29 4.30
CA LEU A 225 -17.64 0.31 3.28
C LEU A 225 -18.49 -0.96 3.33
N VAL A 226 -18.71 -1.54 4.51
CA VAL A 226 -19.55 -2.74 4.71
C VAL A 226 -20.96 -2.51 4.22
N HIS A 227 -21.56 -1.36 4.55
CA HIS A 227 -22.90 -0.99 4.06
C HIS A 227 -22.96 -0.98 2.53
N ARG A 228 -21.93 -0.42 1.86
CA ARG A 228 -21.83 -0.44 0.39
C ARG A 228 -21.66 -1.86 -0.16
N LEU A 229 -20.80 -2.68 0.45
CA LEU A 229 -20.61 -4.07 0.04
C LEU A 229 -21.93 -4.86 0.14
N GLN A 230 -22.67 -4.69 1.23
CA GLN A 230 -23.99 -5.31 1.42
C GLN A 230 -24.99 -4.87 0.36
N ALA A 231 -25.07 -3.56 0.07
CA ALA A 231 -25.96 -3.01 -0.96
C ALA A 231 -25.64 -3.53 -2.37
N HIS A 232 -24.41 -4.01 -2.61
CA HIS A 232 -23.96 -4.60 -3.86
C HIS A 232 -23.88 -6.15 -3.83
N GLY A 233 -24.54 -6.80 -2.87
CA GLY A 233 -24.64 -8.26 -2.81
C GLY A 233 -23.35 -8.96 -2.38
N ARG A 234 -22.42 -8.25 -1.73
CA ARG A 234 -21.13 -8.77 -1.23
C ARG A 234 -21.10 -8.92 0.29
N SER A 235 -22.24 -9.28 0.88
CA SER A 235 -22.38 -9.42 2.34
C SER A 235 -21.52 -10.54 2.93
N GLU A 236 -21.19 -11.56 2.14
CA GLU A 236 -20.42 -12.75 2.59
C GLU A 236 -19.04 -12.43 3.17
N HIS A 237 -18.45 -11.27 2.83
CA HIS A 237 -17.13 -10.87 3.32
C HIS A 237 -17.18 -9.88 4.49
N CYS A 238 -18.37 -9.36 4.83
CA CYS A 238 -18.50 -8.21 5.72
C CYS A 238 -18.07 -8.53 7.16
N ASP A 239 -18.52 -9.67 7.69
CA ASP A 239 -18.21 -10.08 9.05
C ASP A 239 -16.72 -10.41 9.21
N ASN A 240 -16.14 -11.18 8.28
CA ASN A 240 -14.71 -11.49 8.27
C ASN A 240 -13.84 -10.24 8.14
N TYR A 241 -14.28 -9.26 7.33
CA TYR A 241 -13.56 -8.00 7.19
C TYR A 241 -13.55 -7.21 8.51
N LEU A 242 -14.68 -7.15 9.22
CA LEU A 242 -14.75 -6.48 10.52
C LEU A 242 -13.90 -7.23 11.57
N ASN A 243 -14.00 -8.56 11.62
CA ASN A 243 -13.20 -9.41 12.51
C ASN A 243 -11.69 -9.21 12.28
N LEU A 244 -11.27 -9.14 11.01
CA LEU A 244 -9.89 -8.85 10.64
C LEU A 244 -9.43 -7.51 11.22
N LEU A 245 -10.22 -6.44 11.03
CA LEU A 245 -9.83 -5.12 11.53
C LEU A 245 -9.80 -5.06 13.06
N GLU A 246 -10.76 -5.67 13.74
CA GLU A 246 -10.76 -5.77 15.20
C GLU A 246 -9.56 -6.57 15.73
N GLY A 247 -9.22 -7.69 15.09
CA GLY A 247 -8.06 -8.51 15.45
C GLY A 247 -6.72 -7.82 15.15
N LEU A 248 -6.65 -7.03 14.09
CA LEU A 248 -5.47 -6.19 13.85
C LEU A 248 -5.39 -5.06 14.88
N ALA A 249 -6.52 -4.49 15.32
CA ALA A 249 -6.58 -3.39 16.26
C ALA A 249 -6.66 -3.80 17.74
N GLU A 250 -6.25 -5.01 18.13
CA GLU A 250 -6.38 -5.56 19.51
C GLU A 250 -5.97 -4.62 20.68
N HIS A 251 -5.17 -3.58 20.40
CA HIS A 251 -4.71 -2.58 21.36
C HIS A 251 -5.68 -1.43 21.61
N ARG A 252 -6.78 -1.29 20.85
CA ARG A 252 -7.78 -0.22 20.96
C ARG A 252 -9.10 -0.61 20.30
N ARG A 253 -10.18 0.15 20.56
CA ARG A 253 -11.39 0.01 19.73
C ARG A 253 -11.23 0.74 18.39
N LEU A 254 -12.02 0.30 17.40
CA LEU A 254 -12.02 0.90 16.06
C LEU A 254 -12.61 2.32 16.05
N ASP A 255 -13.44 2.70 17.02
CA ASP A 255 -14.00 4.05 17.17
C ASP A 255 -13.17 4.98 18.07
N GLU A 256 -12.09 4.48 18.67
CA GLU A 256 -11.18 5.26 19.52
C GLU A 256 -10.00 5.86 18.74
N GLY A 257 -9.89 5.55 17.44
CA GLY A 257 -8.75 5.96 16.65
C GLY A 257 -8.91 5.71 15.16
N LYS A 258 -7.90 6.18 14.44
CA LYS A 258 -7.81 6.07 12.99
C LYS A 258 -6.36 5.81 12.61
N GLY A 259 -6.17 4.99 11.58
CA GLY A 259 -4.84 4.70 11.05
C GLY A 259 -4.63 3.23 10.68
N LEU A 260 -5.62 2.38 10.97
CA LEU A 260 -5.58 0.98 10.59
C LEU A 260 -5.72 0.82 9.07
N GLN A 261 -6.62 1.58 8.46
CA GLN A 261 -6.76 1.67 7.01
C GLN A 261 -5.99 2.89 6.49
N THR A 262 -4.95 2.65 5.69
CA THR A 262 -4.16 3.72 5.06
C THR A 262 -4.85 4.24 3.80
N TYR A 263 -5.30 3.33 2.94
CA TYR A 263 -6.03 3.64 1.71
C TYR A 263 -7.13 2.61 1.43
N ILE A 264 -8.21 3.05 0.79
CA ILE A 264 -9.17 2.18 0.10
C ILE A 264 -9.02 2.40 -1.40
N GLY A 265 -8.55 1.37 -2.09
CA GLY A 265 -8.48 1.31 -3.54
C GLY A 265 -9.82 0.86 -4.13
N LEU A 266 -10.28 1.54 -5.18
CA LEU A 266 -11.46 1.16 -5.94
C LEU A 266 -11.12 1.17 -7.43
N MET A 267 -11.32 0.05 -8.11
CA MET A 267 -11.15 -0.10 -9.56
C MET A 267 -12.46 -0.58 -10.17
N VAL A 268 -12.94 0.11 -11.20
CA VAL A 268 -14.08 -0.36 -11.98
C VAL A 268 -13.56 -1.30 -13.07
N LYS A 269 -13.97 -2.56 -13.01
CA LYS A 269 -13.61 -3.57 -14.01
C LYS A 269 -14.45 -3.40 -15.28
N LYS A 270 -13.99 -3.99 -16.37
CA LYS A 270 -14.62 -3.90 -17.70
C LYS A 270 -16.06 -4.40 -17.74
N ASN A 271 -16.43 -5.33 -16.86
CA ASN A 271 -17.78 -5.87 -16.72
C ASN A 271 -18.69 -5.02 -15.81
N GLY A 272 -18.19 -3.90 -15.28
CA GLY A 272 -18.91 -3.04 -14.35
C GLY A 272 -18.73 -3.41 -12.87
N ASP A 273 -18.05 -4.53 -12.58
CA ASP A 273 -17.78 -4.93 -11.20
C ASP A 273 -16.77 -4.00 -10.52
N LEU A 274 -16.87 -3.89 -9.21
CA LEU A 274 -15.91 -3.15 -8.39
C LEU A 274 -14.86 -4.09 -7.82
N ASP A 275 -13.59 -3.83 -8.14
CA ASP A 275 -12.47 -4.30 -7.34
C ASP A 275 -12.23 -3.33 -6.18
N ILE A 276 -12.24 -3.83 -4.95
CA ILE A 276 -12.02 -3.02 -3.76
C ILE A 276 -10.83 -3.61 -3.01
N THR A 277 -9.84 -2.77 -2.72
CA THR A 277 -8.61 -3.16 -2.04
C THR A 277 -8.39 -2.31 -0.79
N SER A 278 -8.38 -2.93 0.38
CA SER A 278 -8.02 -2.24 1.63
C SER A 278 -6.52 -2.33 1.90
N CYS A 279 -5.89 -1.19 2.15
CA CYS A 279 -4.47 -1.06 2.40
C CYS A 279 -4.24 -0.84 3.89
N LEU A 280 -3.88 -1.91 4.62
CA LEU A 280 -3.86 -1.88 6.09
C LEU A 280 -2.47 -1.53 6.61
N GLY A 281 -2.40 -0.64 7.60
CA GLY A 281 -1.21 -0.44 8.42
C GLY A 281 -1.38 -1.22 9.71
N ALA A 282 -0.56 -2.24 9.95
CA ALA A 282 -0.71 -3.15 11.10
C ALA A 282 -0.51 -2.49 12.49
N GLU A 283 -0.21 -1.17 12.53
CA GLU A 283 -0.01 -0.39 13.76
C GLU A 283 0.93 -1.09 14.75
N ALA A 284 1.94 -1.82 14.24
CA ALA A 284 2.82 -2.67 15.05
C ALA A 284 3.60 -1.86 16.11
N PHE A 285 3.81 -0.57 15.85
CA PHE A 285 4.49 0.39 16.72
C PHE A 285 3.57 1.38 17.41
N ASP A 286 2.25 1.16 17.42
CA ASP A 286 1.36 2.05 18.16
C ASP A 286 1.77 2.06 19.65
N PRO A 287 1.94 3.25 20.28
CA PRO A 287 2.34 3.35 21.68
C PRO A 287 1.47 2.54 22.65
N ALA A 288 0.17 2.35 22.34
CA ALA A 288 -0.72 1.54 23.17
C ALA A 288 -0.34 0.05 23.18
N ARG A 289 0.46 -0.44 22.20
CA ARG A 289 1.02 -1.80 22.22
C ARG A 289 2.23 -1.95 23.14
N ALA A 290 2.98 -0.86 23.37
CA ALA A 290 4.16 -0.88 24.23
C ALA A 290 3.80 -0.97 25.73
N GLY A 291 2.58 -0.55 26.11
CA GLY A 291 2.11 -0.52 27.50
C GLY A 291 1.63 -1.86 28.08
N GLY A 292 1.65 -2.95 27.29
CA GLY A 292 1.03 -4.22 27.68
C GLY A 292 -0.50 -4.15 27.58
N ALA A 293 -1.09 -4.96 26.70
CA ALA A 293 -2.53 -4.94 26.44
C ALA A 293 -3.32 -5.21 27.74
N LYS A 294 -4.04 -4.20 28.24
CA LYS A 294 -5.24 -4.47 29.04
C LYS A 294 -6.22 -5.14 28.08
N LYS A 295 -6.41 -6.46 28.20
CA LYS A 295 -7.46 -7.19 27.49
C LYS A 295 -8.78 -6.44 27.71
N LEU A 296 -9.32 -5.85 26.64
CA LEU A 296 -10.66 -5.28 26.65
C LEU A 296 -11.64 -6.43 26.95
N ALA A 297 -12.29 -6.35 28.11
CA ALA A 297 -13.36 -7.26 28.48
C ALA A 297 -14.52 -7.06 27.51
N GLY A 298 -14.81 -8.05 26.68
CA GLY A 298 -15.92 -8.01 25.71
C GLY A 298 -15.58 -8.47 24.29
N SER A 299 -14.30 -8.72 23.97
CA SER A 299 -13.94 -9.38 22.70
C SER A 299 -14.63 -10.75 22.62
N ARG A 300 -15.54 -10.92 21.66
CA ARG A 300 -16.12 -12.22 21.29
C ARG A 300 -15.03 -13.08 20.65
N ARG A 301 -14.05 -13.54 21.42
CA ARG A 301 -13.17 -14.62 20.97
C ARG A 301 -13.94 -15.93 21.08
N ALA A 302 -14.45 -16.42 19.95
CA ALA A 302 -14.37 -17.85 19.72
C ALA A 302 -12.89 -18.21 19.84
N ALA A 303 -12.57 -19.22 20.65
CA ALA A 303 -11.21 -19.71 20.77
C ALA A 303 -10.77 -20.23 19.39
N VAL A 304 -10.10 -19.38 18.61
CA VAL A 304 -9.38 -19.84 17.42
C VAL A 304 -8.28 -20.74 17.96
N GLY A 305 -8.44 -22.05 17.74
CA GLY A 305 -7.45 -23.06 18.06
C GLY A 305 -6.21 -22.86 17.19
N PHE A 306 -5.42 -21.83 17.51
CA PHE A 306 -4.04 -21.75 17.08
C PHE A 306 -3.31 -22.88 17.83
N ALA A 307 -3.13 -24.01 17.16
CA ALA A 307 -2.14 -24.99 17.59
C ALA A 307 -0.82 -24.23 17.79
N ASP A 308 -0.17 -24.50 18.91
CA ASP A 308 1.04 -23.83 19.34
C ASP A 308 2.13 -23.97 18.26
N TYR A 309 2.28 -22.93 17.42
CA TYR A 309 3.25 -22.86 16.32
C TYR A 309 4.70 -22.96 16.81
N ARG A 310 4.94 -22.98 18.14
CA ARG A 310 6.24 -23.28 18.74
C ARG A 310 6.67 -24.75 18.59
N SER A 311 5.74 -25.66 18.33
CA SER A 311 6.03 -27.11 18.26
C SER A 311 6.44 -27.62 16.86
N VAL A 312 6.39 -26.78 15.82
CA VAL A 312 6.74 -27.15 14.44
C VAL A 312 8.11 -26.55 14.02
N LEU A 313 8.79 -25.85 14.94
CA LEU A 313 10.12 -25.26 14.75
C LEU A 313 11.13 -25.93 15.71
N MET A 314 11.33 -27.23 15.55
CA MET A 314 12.54 -27.96 15.95
C MET A 314 12.98 -28.87 14.81
#